data_AF-A0A8T6FI39-F1
#
_entry.id   AF-A0A8T6FI39-F1
#
_cell.length_a   1.000
_cell.length_b   1.000
_cell.length_c   1.000
_cell.angle_alpha   90.00
_cell.angle_beta   90.00
_cell.angle_gamma   90.00
#
_symmetry.space_group_name_H-M   'P 1'
#
loop_
_entity.id
_entity.type
_entity.pdbx_description
1 polymer ?
#
loop_
_entity_poly.entity_id
_entity_poly.type
_entity_poly.pdbx_seq_one_letter_code
_entity_poly.pdbx_strand_id
1 'polypeptide(L)' 'MSDSFYEELFGVRGKVALVTGGTRGIGLMIAEGLVRAGARVYVASRKVDACVETERALGQFG' A
#
# COMPACT_ATOMS: atom_id res chain seq x y z
N MET A 1 -7.37 10.03 -22.25
CA MET A 1 -7.84 10.88 -21.15
C MET A 1 -6.60 11.31 -20.40
N SER A 2 -6.30 12.61 -20.34
CA SER A 2 -5.17 13.12 -19.56
C SER A 2 -5.54 13.07 -18.09
N ASP A 3 -4.70 12.42 -17.27
CA ASP A 3 -4.82 12.50 -15.82
C ASP A 3 -4.77 13.98 -15.37
N SER A 4 -5.42 14.29 -14.26
CA SER A 4 -5.40 15.67 -13.74
C SER A 4 -3.98 16.04 -13.30
N PHE A 5 -3.64 17.34 -13.33
CA PHE A 5 -2.34 17.83 -12.81
C PHE A 5 -2.03 17.30 -11.40
N TYR A 6 -3.05 17.19 -10.54
CA TYR A 6 -2.87 16.67 -9.18
C TYR A 6 -2.66 15.15 -9.13
N GLU A 7 -3.25 14.40 -10.04
CA GLU A 7 -3.00 12.95 -10.14
C GLU A 7 -1.59 12.70 -10.67
N GLU A 8 -1.10 13.54 -11.58
CA GLU A 8 0.28 13.45 -12.07
C GLU A 8 1.31 13.81 -10.98
N LEU A 9 1.01 14.83 -10.17
CA LEU A 9 1.91 15.30 -9.12
C LEU A 9 1.88 14.46 -7.84
N PHE A 10 0.70 13.97 -7.43
CA PHE A 10 0.48 13.31 -6.14
C PHE A 10 -0.04 11.87 -6.24
N GLY A 11 -0.52 11.45 -7.42
CA GLY A 11 -1.06 10.11 -7.62
C GLY A 11 0.01 9.03 -7.52
N VAL A 12 -0.37 7.89 -6.95
CA VAL A 12 0.49 6.71 -6.80
C VAL A 12 -0.03 5.50 -7.58
N ARG A 13 -1.08 5.69 -8.38
CA ARG A 13 -1.68 4.62 -9.18
C ARG A 13 -0.64 3.96 -10.09
N GLY A 14 -0.61 2.64 -10.08
CA GLY A 14 0.33 1.84 -10.86
C GLY A 14 1.80 1.88 -10.38
N LYS A 15 2.12 2.65 -9.34
CA LYS A 15 3.46 2.64 -8.72
C LYS A 15 3.63 1.41 -7.82
N VAL A 16 4.88 1.07 -7.52
CA VAL A 16 5.23 0.03 -6.54
C VAL A 16 5.77 0.69 -5.28
N ALA A 17 5.26 0.30 -4.11
CA ALA A 17 5.69 0.82 -2.81
C ALA A 17 6.04 -0.31 -1.84
N LEU A 18 7.13 -0.14 -1.09
CA LEU A 18 7.54 -1.03 0.00
C LEU A 18 7.35 -0.31 1.34
N VAL A 19 6.53 -0.88 2.22
CA VAL A 19 6.25 -0.33 3.55
C VAL A 19 6.89 -1.23 4.61
N THR A 20 8.00 -0.77 5.18
CA THR A 20 8.63 -1.44 6.34
C THR A 20 7.84 -1.16 7.61
N GLY A 21 7.73 -2.16 8.50
CA GLY A 21 6.84 -2.07 9.65
C GLY A 21 5.34 -2.02 9.25
N GLY A 22 5.01 -2.41 8.01
CA GLY A 22 3.68 -2.24 7.40
C GLY A 22 2.54 -3.08 7.97
N THR A 23 2.77 -3.85 9.04
CA THR A 23 1.79 -4.81 9.57
C THR A 23 1.04 -4.30 10.81
N ARG A 24 1.30 -3.07 11.27
CA ARG A 24 0.61 -2.45 12.41
C ARG A 24 0.76 -0.94 12.42
N GLY A 25 -0.06 -0.28 13.24
CA GLY A 25 0.08 1.15 13.55
C GLY A 25 0.14 2.01 12.29
N ILE A 26 1.06 2.97 12.27
CA ILE A 26 1.23 3.91 11.15
C ILE A 26 1.62 3.19 9.85
N GLY A 27 2.48 2.17 9.93
CA GLY A 27 2.88 1.41 8.74
C GLY A 27 1.69 0.72 8.07
N LEU A 28 0.77 0.16 8.86
CA LEU A 28 -0.46 -0.44 8.33
C LEU A 28 -1.38 0.59 7.67
N MET A 29 -1.58 1.74 8.33
CA MET A 29 -2.40 2.83 7.77
C MET A 29 -1.83 3.37 6.45
N ILE A 30 -0.50 3.48 6.36
CA ILE A 30 0.18 3.87 5.11
C ILE A 30 -0.03 2.81 4.03
N ALA A 31 0.19 1.53 4.35
CA ALA A 31 0.01 0.44 3.38
C ALA A 31 -1.41 0.39 2.83
N GLU A 32 -2.42 0.54 3.71
CA GLU A 32 -3.82 0.60 3.31
C GLU A 32 -4.13 1.81 2.41
N GLY A 33 -3.64 3.00 2.75
CA GLY A 33 -3.83 4.20 1.94
C GLY A 33 -3.23 4.05 0.53
N LEU A 34 -2.02 3.51 0.44
CA LEU A 34 -1.32 3.31 -0.83
C LEU A 34 -2.02 2.27 -1.72
N VAL A 35 -2.45 1.14 -1.17
CA VAL A 35 -3.14 0.11 -1.97
C VAL A 35 -4.48 0.62 -2.50
N ARG A 36 -5.26 1.31 -1.65
CA ARG A 36 -6.54 1.94 -2.06
C ARG A 36 -6.34 3.03 -3.11
N ALA A 37 -5.20 3.72 -3.09
CA ALA A 37 -4.81 4.70 -4.11
C ALA A 37 -4.33 4.05 -5.42
N GLY A 38 -4.29 2.71 -5.50
CA GLY A 38 -3.96 1.95 -6.71
C GLY A 38 -2.48 1.66 -6.88
N ALA A 39 -1.66 1.81 -5.84
CA ALA A 39 -0.29 1.33 -5.86
C ALA A 39 -0.23 -0.18 -5.60
N ARG A 40 0.76 -0.87 -6.17
CA ARG A 40 1.13 -2.22 -5.74
C ARG A 40 1.98 -2.11 -4.49
N VAL A 41 1.50 -2.65 -3.37
CA VAL A 41 2.15 -2.49 -2.07
C VAL A 41 2.76 -3.81 -1.57
N TYR A 42 4.01 -3.74 -1.12
CA TYR A 42 4.66 -4.79 -0.37
C TYR A 42 4.79 -4.36 1.10
N VAL A 43 4.36 -5.21 2.03
CA VAL A 43 4.58 -5.00 3.46
C VAL A 43 5.73 -5.85 3.96
N ALA A 44 6.61 -5.26 4.78
CA ALA A 44 7.74 -5.97 5.36
C ALA A 44 7.74 -5.86 6.89
N SER A 45 7.97 -6.99 7.55
CA SER A 45 8.16 -7.06 8.99
C SER A 45 9.01 -8.27 9.36
N ARG A 46 9.44 -8.35 10.64
CA ARG A 46 10.17 -9.51 11.17
C ARG A 46 9.29 -10.73 11.43
N LYS A 47 7.97 -10.61 11.32
CA LYS A 47 7.01 -11.68 11.61
C LYS A 47 6.25 -12.02 10.33
N VAL A 48 6.54 -13.20 9.77
CA VAL A 48 5.95 -13.65 8.49
C VAL A 48 4.42 -13.71 8.60
N ASP A 49 3.89 -14.29 9.67
CA ASP A 49 2.44 -14.42 9.85
C ASP A 49 1.71 -13.07 9.84
N ALA A 50 2.33 -12.03 10.44
CA ALA A 50 1.77 -10.68 10.42
C ALA A 50 1.76 -10.08 9.02
N CYS A 51 2.76 -10.38 8.18
CA CYS A 51 2.76 -9.95 6.77
C CYS A 51 1.66 -10.67 5.98
N VAL A 52 1.47 -11.97 6.19
CA VAL A 52 0.41 -12.76 5.53
C VAL A 52 -0.98 -12.30 5.94
N GLU A 53 -1.20 -12.05 7.24
CA GLU A 53 -2.48 -11.52 7.73
C GLU A 53 -2.77 -10.14 7.12
N THR A 54 -1.76 -9.26 7.08
CA THR A 54 -1.89 -7.93 6.47
C THR A 54 -2.16 -8.01 4.98
N GLU A 55 -1.47 -8.90 4.26
CA GLU A 55 -1.69 -9.13 2.82
C GLU A 55 -3.12 -9.60 2.56
N ARG A 56 -3.64 -10.57 3.33
CA ARG A 56 -5.03 -11.01 3.21
C ARG A 56 -6.03 -9.88 3.50
N ALA A 57 -5.77 -9.08 4.54
CA ALA A 57 -6.65 -7.98 4.93
C ALA A 57 -6.69 -6.85 3.89
N LEU A 58 -5.56 -6.55 3.26
CA LEU A 58 -5.43 -5.43 2.32
C LEU A 58 -5.59 -5.84 0.84
N GLY A 59 -5.36 -7.10 0.49
CA GLY A 59 -5.42 -7.60 -0.90
C GLY A 59 -6.80 -7.50 -1.53
N GLN A 60 -7.86 -7.34 -0.74
CA GLN A 60 -9.19 -6.99 -1.23
C GLN A 60 -9.27 -5.60 -1.91
N PHE A 61 -8.29 -4.72 -1.67
CA PHE A 61 -8.24 -3.37 -2.22
C PHE A 61 -7.39 -3.24 -3.50
N GLY A 62 -6.60 -4.26 -3.86
CA GLY A 62 -5.73 -4.24 -5.04
C GLY A 62 -4.44 -5.04 -4.89
#